data_AF-T0ICJ9-F1
#
_entry.id   AF-T0ICJ9-F1
#
_cell.length_a   1.000
_cell.length_b   1.000
_cell.length_c   1.000
_cell.angle_alpha   90.00
_cell.angle_beta   90.00
_cell.angle_gamma   90.00
#
_symmetry.space_group_name_H-M   'P 1'
#
loop_
_entity.id
_entity.type
_entity.pdbx_description
1 polymer ?
#
loop_
_entity_poly.entity_id
_entity_poly.type
_entity_poly.pdbx_seq_one_letter_code
_entity_poly.pdbx_strand_id
1 'polypeptide(L)'
;MGLVSEFKAFINRGNVIDLAVGVIIGGAFATITKSLTDDLIMPVVGYLFGGADFSRYFIRLGEIPAGFKGNPESYADLKGAGVAMLGWGEFLTVLVNFLILAFIIFLLVKAVNRLMPKPSGEPAATPEDIMLLREIRDSLKK
;
A
#
# COMPACT_ATOMS: atom_id res chain seq x y z
N MET A 1 -30.22 13.52 -24.79
CA MET A 1 -29.97 12.33 -23.95
C MET A 1 -29.82 12.81 -22.51
N GLY A 2 -30.26 12.04 -21.52
CA GLY A 2 -30.18 12.48 -20.12
C GLY A 2 -28.82 12.20 -19.50
N LEU A 3 -28.45 12.97 -18.46
CA LEU A 3 -27.22 12.79 -17.67
C LEU A 3 -26.97 11.33 -17.24
N VAL A 4 -28.04 10.60 -16.89
CA VAL A 4 -27.96 9.18 -16.49
C VAL A 4 -27.56 8.27 -17.65
N SER A 5 -28.04 8.54 -18.87
CA SER A 5 -27.67 7.78 -20.06
C SER A 5 -26.22 8.04 -20.49
N GLU A 6 -25.75 9.28 -20.33
CA GLU A 6 -24.35 9.66 -20.60
C GLU A 6 -23.40 9.05 -19.56
N PHE A 7 -23.81 9.03 -18.29
CA PHE A 7 -23.06 8.39 -17.21
C PHE A 7 -22.96 6.87 -17.40
N LYS A 8 -24.07 6.19 -17.76
CA LYS A 8 -24.05 4.76 -18.09
C LYS A 8 -23.14 4.47 -19.28
N ALA A 9 -23.18 5.30 -20.33
CA ALA A 9 -22.30 5.16 -21.49
C ALA A 9 -20.81 5.39 -21.13
N PHE A 10 -20.52 6.30 -20.20
CA PHE A 10 -19.16 6.55 -19.71
C PHE A 10 -18.60 5.36 -18.94
N ILE A 11 -19.37 4.80 -18.01
CA ILE A 11 -18.95 3.66 -17.18
C ILE A 11 -18.82 2.38 -18.01
N ASN A 12 -19.67 2.21 -19.03
CA ASN A 12 -19.60 1.08 -19.95
C ASN A 12 -18.39 1.14 -20.91
N ARG A 13 -17.56 2.18 -20.87
CA ARG A 13 -16.21 2.10 -21.46
C ARG A 13 -15.43 1.05 -20.65
N GLY A 14 -15.33 -0.16 -21.18
CA GLY A 14 -14.97 -1.38 -20.42
C GLY A 14 -13.79 -1.28 -19.46
N ASN A 15 -12.79 -0.44 -19.75
CA ASN A 15 -11.64 -0.26 -18.86
C ASN A 15 -11.93 0.53 -17.56
N VAL A 16 -13.03 1.28 -17.47
CA VAL A 16 -13.32 2.17 -16.32
C VAL A 16 -13.79 1.39 -15.10
N ILE A 17 -14.63 0.37 -15.29
CA ILE A 17 -15.11 -0.48 -14.20
C ILE A 17 -13.98 -1.30 -13.59
N ASP A 18 -13.18 -1.96 -14.43
CA ASP A 18 -12.08 -2.81 -13.96
C ASP A 18 -11.01 -1.97 -13.23
N LEU A 19 -10.73 -0.76 -13.74
CA LEU A 19 -9.86 0.19 -13.07
C LEU A 19 -10.44 0.65 -11.73
N ALA A 20 -11.73 0.97 -11.67
CA ALA A 20 -12.39 1.41 -10.44
C ALA A 20 -12.34 0.31 -9.36
N VAL A 21 -12.64 -0.93 -9.73
CA VAL A 21 -12.55 -2.09 -8.84
C VAL A 21 -11.12 -2.28 -8.36
N GLY A 22 -10.14 -2.22 -9.25
CA GLY A 22 -8.72 -2.34 -8.90
C GLY A 22 -8.25 -1.28 -7.91
N VAL A 23 -8.64 -0.02 -8.10
CA VAL A 23 -8.29 1.08 -7.18
C VAL A 23 -8.96 0.91 -5.81
N ILE A 24 -10.25 0.56 -5.78
CA ILE A 24 -10.99 0.35 -4.53
C ILE A 24 -10.41 -0.82 -3.74
N ILE A 25 -10.17 -1.96 -4.40
CA ILE A 25 -9.57 -3.14 -3.76
C ILE A 25 -8.15 -2.83 -3.30
N GLY A 26 -7.35 -2.14 -4.12
CA GLY A 26 -5.99 -1.74 -3.77
C GLY A 26 -5.94 -0.85 -2.52
N GLY A 27 -6.84 0.14 -2.42
CA GLY A 27 -6.93 1.01 -1.24
C GLY A 27 -7.40 0.26 0.03
N ALA A 28 -8.39 -0.62 -0.10
CA ALA A 28 -8.86 -1.45 1.01
C ALA A 28 -7.76 -2.41 1.49
N PHE A 29 -7.04 -3.06 0.58
CA PHE A 29 -5.96 -3.99 0.89
C PHE A 29 -4.76 -3.29 1.56
N ALA A 30 -4.43 -2.07 1.14
CA ALA A 30 -3.41 -1.25 1.80
C ALA A 30 -3.78 -0.97 3.27
N THR A 31 -5.06 -0.70 3.56
CA THR A 31 -5.53 -0.49 4.95
C THR A 31 -5.41 -1.76 5.79
N ILE A 32 -5.77 -2.92 5.23
CA ILE A 32 -5.67 -4.22 5.93
C ILE A 32 -4.21 -4.55 6.26
N THR A 33 -3.32 -4.40 5.29
CA THR A 33 -1.88 -4.68 5.48
C THR A 33 -1.24 -3.71 6.46
N LYS A 34 -1.68 -2.45 6.46
CA LYS A 34 -1.27 -1.45 7.45
C LYS A 34 -1.71 -1.83 8.87
N SER A 35 -2.98 -2.12 9.10
CA SER A 35 -3.49 -2.50 10.43
C SER A 35 -2.83 -3.79 10.95
N LEU A 36 -2.60 -4.78 10.10
CA LEU A 36 -1.84 -5.98 10.48
C LEU A 36 -0.42 -5.62 10.96
N THR A 37 0.23 -4.66 10.31
CA THR A 37 1.60 -4.27 10.67
C THR A 37 1.61 -3.41 11.94
N ASP A 38 0.82 -2.36 11.98
CA ASP A 38 0.81 -1.35 13.04
C ASP A 38 0.18 -1.89 14.34
N ASP A 39 -0.92 -2.65 14.24
CA ASP A 39 -1.72 -3.04 15.41
C ASP A 39 -1.37 -4.43 15.95
N LEU A 40 -0.79 -5.31 15.13
CA LEU A 40 -0.48 -6.69 15.53
C LEU A 40 1.03 -6.95 15.58
N ILE A 41 1.79 -6.55 14.55
CA ILE A 41 3.22 -6.90 14.48
C ILE A 41 4.10 -5.92 15.24
N MET A 42 3.91 -4.61 15.07
CA MET A 42 4.71 -3.60 15.76
C MET A 42 4.66 -3.70 17.29
N PRO A 43 3.52 -4.02 17.93
CA PRO A 43 3.49 -4.28 19.37
C PRO A 43 4.32 -5.50 19.78
N VAL A 44 4.29 -6.57 18.98
CA VAL A 44 5.08 -7.79 19.24
C VAL A 44 6.58 -7.53 19.04
N VAL A 45 6.95 -6.85 17.95
CA VAL A 45 8.33 -6.43 17.69
C VAL A 45 8.80 -5.47 18.79
N GLY A 46 7.96 -4.53 19.20
CA GLY A 46 8.24 -3.59 20.28
C GLY A 46 8.47 -4.31 21.60
N TYR A 47 7.64 -5.30 21.93
CA TYR A 47 7.79 -6.13 23.13
C TYR A 47 9.10 -6.95 23.11
N LEU A 48 9.48 -7.53 21.97
CA LEU A 48 10.66 -8.39 21.86
C LEU A 48 11.98 -7.61 21.75
N PHE A 49 12.00 -6.48 21.04
CA PHE A 49 13.21 -5.73 20.70
C PHE A 49 13.33 -4.38 21.44
N GLY A 50 12.40 -4.07 22.36
CA GLY A 50 12.45 -2.85 23.18
C GLY A 50 11.95 -1.59 22.48
N GLY A 51 11.12 -1.74 21.45
CA GLY A 51 10.53 -0.64 20.66
C GLY A 51 11.38 -0.27 19.43
N ALA A 52 10.80 -0.41 18.24
CA ALA A 52 11.38 0.08 16.99
C ALA A 52 11.07 1.58 16.75
N ASP A 53 10.97 2.36 17.83
CA ASP A 53 10.69 3.79 17.77
C ASP A 53 12.00 4.57 17.96
N PHE A 54 12.47 5.16 16.86
CA PHE A 54 13.63 6.03 16.78
C PHE A 54 13.23 7.50 16.77
N SER A 55 11.95 7.85 16.84
CA SER A 55 11.44 9.22 16.67
C SER A 55 11.89 10.17 17.79
N ARG A 56 12.37 9.63 18.92
CA ARG A 56 13.09 10.38 19.98
C ARG A 56 14.43 10.97 19.54
N TYR A 57 15.01 10.50 18.45
CA TYR A 57 16.27 11.02 17.93
C TYR A 57 16.01 12.19 16.98
N PHE A 58 16.01 13.40 17.53
CA PHE A 58 15.85 14.62 16.75
C PHE A 58 16.75 15.73 17.28
N ILE A 59 17.15 16.62 16.37
CA ILE A 59 17.88 17.83 16.71
C ILE A 59 16.90 18.99 16.63
N ARG A 60 16.69 19.68 17.76
CA ARG A 60 15.87 20.89 17.83
C ARG A 60 16.67 22.05 17.24
N LEU A 61 16.07 22.75 16.27
CA LEU A 61 16.66 23.93 15.64
C LEU A 61 15.89 25.21 15.99
N GLY A 62 14.64 25.10 16.43
CA GLY A 62 13.79 26.20 16.85
C GLY A 62 13.59 26.28 18.36
N GLU A 63 13.14 27.44 18.81
CA GLU A 63 12.74 27.68 20.20
C GLU A 63 11.37 27.06 20.49
N ILE A 64 11.18 26.59 21.73
CA ILE A 64 9.90 26.06 22.19
C ILE A 64 9.00 27.25 22.53
N PRO A 65 7.78 27.36 21.95
CA PRO A 65 6.87 28.45 22.25
C PRO A 65 6.56 28.54 23.75
N ALA A 66 6.53 29.75 24.31
CA ALA A 66 6.33 29.98 25.75
C ALA A 66 4.98 29.49 26.30
N GLY A 67 4.02 29.14 25.43
CA GLY A 67 2.71 28.57 25.78
C GLY A 67 2.60 27.05 25.60
N PHE A 68 3.71 26.34 25.36
CA PHE A 68 3.70 24.91 25.09
C PHE A 68 3.34 24.09 26.33
N LYS A 69 2.26 23.30 26.24
CA LYS A 69 1.74 22.43 27.31
C LYS A 69 2.04 20.94 27.08
N GLY A 70 2.76 20.60 26.02
CA GLY A 70 3.12 19.22 25.66
C GLY A 70 4.43 18.77 26.31
N ASN A 71 4.87 17.55 25.99
CA ASN A 71 6.15 17.04 26.48
C ASN A 71 7.31 17.64 25.64
N PRO A 72 8.27 18.37 26.25
CA PRO A 72 9.42 18.96 25.54
C PRO A 72 10.39 17.96 24.91
N GLU A 73 10.23 16.67 25.22
CA GLU A 73 11.03 15.56 24.67
C GLU A 73 10.26 14.72 23.64
N SER A 74 8.97 15.01 23.43
CA SER A 74 8.15 14.33 22.42
C SER A 74 8.31 15.03 21.07
N TYR A 75 8.84 14.29 20.09
CA TYR A 75 8.95 14.77 18.71
C TYR A 75 7.58 15.14 18.12
N ALA A 76 6.53 14.36 18.42
CA ALA A 76 5.18 14.61 17.92
C ALA A 76 4.60 15.93 18.45
N ASP A 77 4.78 16.20 19.75
CA ASP A 77 4.23 17.40 20.40
C ASP A 77 4.94 18.66 19.91
N LEU A 78 6.27 18.62 19.80
CA LEU A 78 7.07 19.73 19.29
C LEU A 78 6.79 20.02 17.81
N LYS A 79 6.52 18.98 17.01
CA LYS A 79 6.13 19.12 15.60
C LYS A 79 4.76 19.78 15.48
N GLY A 80 3.82 19.41 16.35
CA GLY A 80 2.49 20.04 16.44
C GLY A 80 2.55 21.51 16.86
N ALA A 81 3.55 21.88 17.67
CA ALA A 81 3.79 23.27 18.09
C ALA A 81 4.53 24.13 17.03
N GLY A 82 4.86 23.57 15.86
CA GLY A 82 5.54 24.29 14.78
C GLY A 82 7.03 24.53 15.04
N VAL A 83 7.64 23.81 15.98
CA VAL A 83 9.08 23.92 16.26
C VAL A 83 9.87 23.30 15.12
N ALA A 84 10.80 24.07 14.54
CA ALA A 84 11.71 23.56 13.53
C ALA A 84 12.64 22.51 14.13
N MET A 85 12.59 21.28 13.60
CA MET A 85 13.39 20.14 14.07
C MET A 85 13.90 19.32 12.89
N LEU A 86 15.10 18.77 13.04
CA LEU A 86 15.63 17.72 12.18
C LEU A 86 15.43 16.37 12.87
N GLY A 87 14.29 15.74 12.60
CA GLY A 87 13.93 14.41 13.10
C GLY A 87 14.42 13.29 12.19
N TRP A 88 15.73 13.02 12.18
CA TRP A 88 16.27 11.88 11.44
C TRP A 88 15.83 10.53 12.03
N GLY A 89 15.49 10.53 13.32
CA GLY A 89 14.89 9.40 14.01
C GLY A 89 13.55 8.98 13.43
N GLU A 90 12.65 9.93 13.17
CA GLU A 90 11.34 9.66 12.54
C GLU A 90 11.50 9.04 11.15
N PHE A 91 12.46 9.56 10.36
CA PHE A 91 12.77 8.98 9.06
C PHE A 91 13.23 7.52 9.18
N LEU A 92 14.10 7.22 10.15
CA LEU A 92 14.56 5.86 10.42
C LEU A 92 13.41 4.95 10.90
N THR A 93 12.53 5.43 11.77
CA THR A 93 11.31 4.73 12.20
C THR A 93 10.45 4.35 10.98
N VAL A 94 10.16 5.32 10.10
CA VAL A 94 9.36 5.07 8.88
C VAL A 94 10.06 4.08 7.96
N LEU A 95 11.38 4.18 7.79
CA LEU A 95 12.15 3.25 6.96
C LEU A 95 12.10 1.81 7.50
N VAL A 96 12.27 1.63 8.81
CA VAL A 96 12.19 0.32 9.47
C VAL A 96 10.77 -0.25 9.34
N ASN A 97 9.74 0.55 9.59
CA ASN A 97 8.35 0.14 9.43
C ASN A 97 8.02 -0.27 8.00
N PHE A 98 8.54 0.46 7.00
CA PHE A 98 8.38 0.09 5.60
C PHE A 98 9.04 -1.25 5.26
N LEU A 99 10.25 -1.52 5.76
CA LEU A 99 10.92 -2.80 5.56
C LEU A 99 10.15 -3.96 6.21
N ILE A 100 9.61 -3.74 7.42
CA ILE A 100 8.76 -4.72 8.11
C ILE A 100 7.48 -4.98 7.31
N LEU A 101 6.78 -3.93 6.87
CA LEU A 101 5.57 -4.04 6.04
C LEU A 101 5.85 -4.80 4.74
N ALA A 102 6.93 -4.44 4.03
CA ALA A 102 7.33 -5.10 2.78
C ALA A 102 7.61 -6.59 3.00
N PHE A 103 8.31 -6.94 4.08
CA PHE A 103 8.60 -8.32 4.45
C PHE A 103 7.33 -9.11 4.78
N ILE A 104 6.38 -8.51 5.50
CA ILE A 104 5.09 -9.15 5.83
C ILE A 104 4.24 -9.35 4.59
N ILE A 105 4.11 -8.34 3.72
CA ILE A 105 3.35 -8.47 2.46
C ILE A 105 3.96 -9.59 1.62
N PHE A 106 5.28 -9.68 1.56
CA PHE A 106 5.97 -10.79 0.89
C PHE A 106 5.61 -12.15 1.51
N LEU A 107 5.61 -12.28 2.84
CA LEU A 107 5.22 -13.53 3.51
C LEU A 107 3.75 -13.90 3.27
N LEU A 108 2.84 -12.93 3.29
CA LEU A 108 1.42 -13.14 2.98
C LEU A 108 1.23 -13.62 1.54
N VAL A 109 1.84 -12.93 0.57
CA VAL A 109 1.78 -13.33 -0.84
C VAL A 109 2.39 -14.71 -1.04
N LYS A 110 3.51 -15.00 -0.37
CA LYS A 110 4.13 -16.34 -0.39
C LYS A 110 3.24 -17.41 0.22
N ALA A 111 2.54 -17.12 1.32
CA ALA A 111 1.62 -18.05 1.96
C ALA A 111 0.40 -18.32 1.07
N VAL A 112 -0.20 -17.28 0.50
CA VAL A 112 -1.30 -17.40 -0.46
C VAL A 112 -0.86 -18.20 -1.69
N ASN A 113 0.30 -17.89 -2.28
CA ASN A 113 0.84 -18.63 -3.42
C ASN A 113 1.21 -20.09 -3.09
N ARG A 114 1.41 -20.42 -1.81
CA ARG A 114 1.67 -21.78 -1.34
C ARG A 114 0.37 -22.56 -1.09
N LEU A 115 -0.68 -21.87 -0.62
CA LEU A 115 -1.96 -22.47 -0.26
C LEU A 115 -2.94 -22.52 -1.42
N MET A 116 -2.92 -21.54 -2.32
CA MET A 116 -3.57 -21.62 -3.60
C MET A 116 -2.73 -22.56 -4.47
N PRO A 117 -3.21 -23.78 -4.81
CA PRO A 117 -2.58 -24.52 -5.89
C PRO A 117 -2.54 -23.60 -7.10
N LYS A 118 -1.42 -23.61 -7.84
CA LYS A 118 -1.35 -22.99 -9.18
C LYS A 118 -2.67 -23.35 -9.85
N PRO A 119 -3.53 -22.38 -10.23
CA PRO A 119 -4.75 -22.73 -10.91
C PRO A 119 -4.29 -23.62 -12.06
N SER A 120 -4.76 -24.86 -12.03
CA SER A 120 -4.87 -25.69 -13.22
C SER A 120 -6.00 -25.07 -14.04
N GLY A 121 -5.90 -23.75 -14.26
CA GLY A 121 -6.77 -22.98 -15.09
C GLY A 121 -6.21 -23.19 -16.46
N GLU A 122 -7.03 -23.73 -17.33
CA GLU A 122 -6.86 -23.53 -18.76
C GLU A 122 -6.36 -22.09 -19.00
N PRO A 123 -5.33 -21.90 -19.84
CA PRO A 123 -4.83 -20.58 -20.15
C PRO A 123 -6.05 -19.70 -20.45
N ALA A 124 -6.15 -18.56 -19.73
CA ALA A 124 -7.23 -17.59 -19.89
C ALA A 124 -7.61 -17.55 -21.36
N ALA A 125 -8.85 -17.95 -21.68
CA ALA A 125 -9.31 -18.23 -23.03
C ALA A 125 -8.69 -17.19 -23.96
N THR A 126 -7.78 -17.65 -24.83
CA THR A 126 -7.03 -16.73 -25.69
C THR A 126 -8.06 -15.82 -26.34
N PRO A 127 -7.90 -14.48 -26.22
CA PRO A 127 -8.83 -13.54 -26.83
C PRO A 127 -9.14 -13.99 -28.26
N GLU A 128 -10.41 -13.95 -28.68
CA GLU A 128 -10.81 -14.42 -30.01
C GLU A 128 -9.92 -13.83 -31.11
N ASP A 129 -9.52 -12.57 -30.97
CA ASP A 129 -8.57 -11.91 -31.88
C ASP A 129 -7.25 -12.66 -32.00
N ILE A 130 -6.69 -13.17 -30.91
CA ILE A 130 -5.45 -13.96 -30.91
C ILE A 130 -5.68 -15.35 -31.54
N MET A 131 -6.88 -15.93 -31.37
CA MET A 131 -7.24 -17.19 -32.04
C MET A 131 -7.39 -16.98 -33.55
N LEU A 132 -8.12 -15.94 -33.97
CA LEU A 132 -8.28 -15.56 -35.37
C LEU A 132 -6.93 -15.24 -36.03
N LEU A 133 -6.05 -14.52 -35.33
CA LEU A 133 -4.71 -14.23 -35.84
C LEU A 133 -3.84 -15.50 -35.99
N ARG A 134 -4.02 -16.50 -35.12
CA ARG A 134 -3.35 -17.81 -35.28
C ARG A 134 -3.89 -18.56 -36.49
N GLU A 135 -5.21 -18.60 -36.65
CA GLU A 135 -5.87 -19.23 -37.80
C GLU A 135 -5.47 -18.58 -39.13
N ILE A 136 -5.40 -17.25 -39.18
CA ILE A 136 -4.93 -16.49 -40.35
C ILE A 136 -3.46 -16.82 -40.64
N ARG A 137 -2.57 -16.78 -39.63
CA ARG A 137 -1.15 -17.12 -39.78
C ARG A 137 -0.97 -18.52 -40.36
N ASP A 138 -1.73 -19.49 -39.86
CA ASP A 138 -1.61 -20.89 -40.26
C ASP A 138 -2.21 -21.12 -41.65
N SER A 139 -3.23 -20.35 -42.03
CA SER A 139 -3.79 -20.33 -43.40
C SER A 139 -2.83 -19.71 -44.43
N LEU A 140 -2.02 -18.72 -44.05
CA LEU A 140 -1.03 -18.07 -44.91
C LEU A 140 0.29 -18.86 -45.07
N LYS A 141 0.52 -19.88 -44.25
CA LYS A 141 1.70 -20.77 -44.34
C LYS A 141 1.51 -21.93 -45.34
N LYS A 142 0.30 -22.13 -45.86
CA LYS A 142 0.01 -23.02 -46.99
C LYS A 142 0.15 -22.25 -48.30
#